data_AF-A0AAV9NLC9-F1
#
_entry.id   AF-A0AAV9NLC9-F1
#
_cell.length_a   1.000
_cell.length_b   1.000
_cell.length_c   1.000
_cell.angle_alpha   90.00
_cell.angle_beta   90.00
_cell.angle_gamma   90.00
#
_symmetry.space_group_name_H-M   'P 1'
#
loop_
_entity.id
_entity.type
_entity.pdbx_description
1 polymer ?
#
loop_
_entity_poly.entity_id
_entity_poly.type
_entity_poly.pdbx_seq_one_letter_code
_entity_poly.pdbx_strand_id
1 'polypeptide(L)'
;MYDLAAVYFPKSKDIYHSIIPAKMAATEINLIDLDTAAKSIPADVPIVMINLLKFRSQTVYPKGSPDTNVPGEEAYLTRYVAGIREITATWGEESGAAMKPLWLGKFQANMLAGPFDGNEVWDRVGIVWYSNFAAFRKLAGSEEYAAGPLKHRHAALENWRLFATVPWAGQA
;
A
#
# COMPACT_ATOMS: atom_id res chain seq x y z
N MET A 1 14.35 9.75 20.59
CA MET A 1 13.19 9.19 19.86
C MET A 1 13.39 9.50 18.39
N TYR A 2 13.50 8.48 17.54
CA TYR A 2 13.57 8.69 16.08
C TYR A 2 12.16 8.99 15.57
N ASP A 3 11.97 10.16 14.97
CA ASP A 3 10.70 10.56 14.38
C ASP A 3 10.54 9.87 13.01
N LEU A 4 9.91 8.69 13.02
CA LEU A 4 9.60 7.96 11.80
C LEU A 4 8.64 8.75 10.90
N ALA A 5 7.76 9.58 11.45
CA ALA A 5 6.83 10.38 10.65
C ALA A 5 7.58 11.44 9.83
N ALA A 6 8.62 12.07 10.39
CA ALA A 6 9.46 13.03 9.66
C ALA A 6 10.27 12.40 8.51
N VAL A 7 10.65 11.12 8.64
CA VAL A 7 11.37 10.38 7.59
C VAL A 7 10.46 9.99 6.43
N TYR A 8 9.20 9.62 6.72
CA TYR A 8 8.25 9.15 5.71
C TYR A 8 7.31 10.25 5.16
N PHE A 9 7.11 11.36 5.90
CA PHE A 9 6.19 12.45 5.54
C PHE A 9 6.73 13.83 5.97
N PRO A 10 7.69 14.42 5.23
CA PRO A 10 8.21 15.75 5.55
C PRO A 10 7.14 16.85 5.36
N LYS A 11 7.06 17.77 6.33
CA LYS A 11 6.00 18.79 6.46
C LYS A 11 6.11 20.02 5.53
N SER A 12 7.03 20.04 4.54
CA SER A 12 7.26 21.23 3.71
C SER A 12 7.40 20.90 2.22
N LYS A 13 6.77 21.73 1.37
CA LYS A 13 6.81 21.64 -0.10
C LYS A 13 8.18 22.00 -0.71
N ASP A 14 9.06 22.63 0.05
CA ASP A 14 10.31 23.20 -0.50
C ASP A 14 11.53 22.29 -0.32
N ILE A 15 11.39 21.13 0.33
CA ILE A 15 12.49 20.17 0.53
C ILE A 15 12.52 19.06 -0.53
N TYR A 16 11.52 18.97 -1.41
CA TYR A 16 11.41 17.91 -2.42
C TYR A 16 12.46 17.97 -3.53
N HIS A 17 13.23 19.07 -3.64
CA HIS A 17 14.26 19.23 -4.67
C HIS A 17 15.69 18.88 -4.24
N SER A 18 15.99 18.67 -2.95
CA SER A 18 17.38 18.53 -2.49
C SER A 18 17.76 17.18 -1.90
N ILE A 19 16.85 16.21 -1.81
CA ILE A 19 17.20 14.83 -1.47
C ILE A 19 16.29 13.89 -2.27
N ILE A 20 16.67 13.57 -3.51
CA ILE A 20 16.19 12.34 -4.16
C ILE A 20 17.13 11.24 -3.64
N PRO A 21 16.72 10.38 -2.70
CA PRO A 21 17.56 9.26 -2.30
C PRO A 21 17.68 8.31 -3.49
N ALA A 22 18.87 7.73 -3.64
CA ALA A 22 19.17 6.71 -4.62
C ALA A 22 18.08 5.63 -4.67
N LYS A 23 17.50 5.41 -5.86
CA LYS A 23 16.61 4.29 -6.22
C LYS A 23 15.46 4.08 -5.21
N MET A 24 14.35 4.82 -5.39
CA MET A 24 13.16 4.71 -4.55
C MET A 24 12.78 3.24 -4.32
N ALA A 25 12.59 2.86 -3.06
CA ALA A 25 12.29 1.48 -2.70
C ALA A 25 11.00 1.02 -3.39
N ALA A 26 11.00 -0.20 -3.94
CA ALA A 26 9.91 -0.78 -4.73
C ALA A 26 8.62 -1.05 -3.93
N THR A 27 8.49 -0.45 -2.75
CA THR A 27 7.42 -0.62 -1.78
C THR A 27 6.89 0.70 -1.24
N GLU A 28 7.37 1.86 -1.68
CA GLU A 28 6.86 3.15 -1.19
C GLU A 28 5.64 3.62 -1.99
N ILE A 29 4.72 4.31 -1.33
CA ILE A 29 3.66 5.08 -1.99
C ILE A 29 4.18 6.51 -2.13
N ASN A 30 4.29 7.01 -3.35
CA ASN A 30 4.79 8.36 -3.59
C ASN A 30 3.65 9.39 -3.73
N LEU A 31 3.75 10.52 -3.03
CA LEU A 31 2.75 11.59 -3.09
C LEU A 31 2.57 12.20 -4.49
N ILE A 32 3.66 12.35 -5.27
CA ILE A 32 3.63 12.84 -6.66
C ILE A 32 2.83 11.88 -7.54
N ASP A 33 3.02 10.57 -7.35
CA ASP A 33 2.27 9.55 -8.09
C ASP A 33 0.79 9.57 -7.68
N LEU A 34 0.49 9.77 -6.39
CA LEU A 34 -0.89 9.93 -5.92
C LEU A 34 -1.56 11.17 -6.50
N ASP A 35 -0.86 12.29 -6.59
CA ASP A 35 -1.39 13.54 -7.17
C ASP A 35 -1.58 13.41 -8.69
N THR A 36 -0.69 12.69 -9.36
CA THR A 36 -0.83 12.38 -10.79
C THR A 36 -2.02 11.45 -11.04
N ALA A 37 -2.17 10.41 -10.22
CA ALA A 37 -3.31 9.49 -10.26
C ALA A 37 -4.64 10.23 -10.00
N ALA A 38 -4.68 11.15 -9.03
CA ALA A 38 -5.86 11.93 -8.71
C ALA A 38 -6.37 12.79 -9.90
N LYS A 39 -5.48 13.19 -10.82
CA LYS A 39 -5.88 13.92 -12.04
C LYS A 39 -6.55 13.02 -13.09
N SER A 40 -6.29 11.72 -13.04
CA SER A 40 -6.76 10.75 -14.06
C SER A 40 -7.93 9.90 -13.57
N ILE A 41 -8.05 9.72 -12.24
CA ILE A 41 -9.13 8.93 -11.63
C ILE A 41 -10.30 9.87 -11.31
N PRO A 42 -11.52 9.58 -11.79
CA PRO A 42 -12.70 10.37 -11.44
C PRO A 42 -12.94 10.37 -9.92
N ALA A 43 -13.31 11.52 -9.35
CA ALA A 43 -13.35 11.72 -7.90
C ALA A 43 -14.41 10.85 -7.19
N ASP A 44 -15.58 10.67 -7.80
CA ASP A 44 -16.75 10.08 -7.15
C ASP A 44 -17.13 8.71 -7.74
N VAL A 45 -16.15 8.00 -8.31
CA VAL A 45 -16.34 6.61 -8.75
C VAL A 45 -15.61 5.67 -7.81
N PRO A 46 -16.19 4.49 -7.52
CA PRO A 46 -15.48 3.46 -6.79
C PRO A 46 -14.20 3.06 -7.53
N ILE A 47 -13.21 2.63 -6.77
CA ILE A 47 -11.98 2.08 -7.33
C ILE A 47 -11.72 0.68 -6.81
N VAL A 48 -11.02 -0.11 -7.61
CA VAL A 48 -10.47 -1.40 -7.20
C VAL A 48 -8.95 -1.34 -7.31
N MET A 49 -8.29 -1.54 -6.18
CA MET A 49 -6.83 -1.56 -6.05
C MET A 49 -6.33 -2.99 -6.19
N ILE A 50 -5.45 -3.22 -7.17
CA ILE A 50 -4.79 -4.50 -7.41
C ILE A 50 -3.38 -4.44 -6.80
N ASN A 51 -3.08 -5.40 -5.94
CA ASN A 51 -1.81 -5.51 -5.21
C ASN A 51 -1.10 -6.79 -5.65
N LEU A 52 0.11 -6.68 -6.19
CA LEU A 52 1.01 -7.80 -6.42
C LEU A 52 2.13 -7.75 -5.38
N LEU A 53 2.18 -8.75 -4.50
CA LEU A 53 2.98 -8.71 -3.27
C LEU A 53 4.09 -9.75 -3.32
N LYS A 54 5.33 -9.31 -3.14
CA LYS A 54 6.48 -10.17 -2.87
C LYS A 54 6.93 -9.93 -1.43
N PHE A 55 6.97 -10.98 -0.62
CA PHE A 55 7.39 -10.91 0.78
C PHE A 55 8.85 -11.26 0.94
N ARG A 56 9.50 -10.63 1.91
CA ARG A 56 10.79 -11.11 2.42
C ARG A 56 10.61 -12.43 3.16
N SER A 57 11.66 -13.25 3.13
CA SER A 57 11.74 -14.48 3.93
C SER A 57 11.57 -14.21 5.42
N GLN A 58 12.09 -13.08 5.91
CA GLN A 58 11.91 -12.54 7.25
C GLN A 58 11.73 -11.02 7.18
N THR A 59 10.93 -10.46 8.07
CA THR A 59 10.78 -9.01 8.20
C THR A 59 12.10 -8.34 8.56
N VAL A 60 12.30 -7.12 8.06
CA VAL A 60 13.44 -6.27 8.44
C VAL A 60 12.90 -4.99 9.08
N TYR A 61 12.86 -4.95 10.42
CA TYR A 61 12.52 -3.74 11.16
C TYR A 61 13.75 -2.87 11.42
N PRO A 62 13.59 -1.54 11.58
CA PRO A 62 14.66 -0.66 12.03
C PRO A 62 15.26 -1.11 13.36
N LYS A 63 16.56 -0.88 13.55
CA LYS A 63 17.26 -1.22 14.79
C LYS A 63 16.58 -0.56 15.99
N GLY A 64 16.31 -1.34 17.04
CA GLY A 64 15.62 -0.88 18.25
C GLY A 64 14.09 -0.91 18.16
N SER A 65 13.52 -1.42 17.05
CA SER A 65 12.09 -1.75 17.00
C SER A 65 11.74 -2.78 18.07
N PRO A 66 10.60 -2.63 18.79
CA PRO A 66 10.11 -3.65 19.71
C PRO A 66 9.53 -4.87 18.99
N ASP A 67 9.33 -4.78 17.67
CA ASP A 67 8.71 -5.83 16.86
C ASP A 67 9.69 -6.98 16.60
N THR A 68 9.25 -8.20 16.87
CA THR A 68 10.03 -9.41 16.56
C THR A 68 10.04 -9.68 15.06
N ASN A 69 11.19 -10.17 14.57
CA ASN A 69 11.28 -10.64 13.19
C ASN A 69 10.51 -11.95 13.02
N VAL A 70 9.67 -11.98 12.00
CA VAL A 70 8.83 -13.13 11.60
C VAL A 70 8.83 -13.23 10.07
N PRO A 71 8.30 -14.30 9.44
CA PRO A 71 8.11 -14.32 8.01
C PRO A 71 7.36 -13.08 7.50
N GLY A 72 7.80 -12.50 6.38
CA GLY A 72 7.24 -11.24 5.88
C GLY A 72 5.73 -11.33 5.63
N GLU A 73 5.30 -12.44 5.05
CA GLU A 73 3.88 -12.73 4.83
C GLU A 73 3.07 -12.73 6.14
N GLU A 74 3.61 -13.33 7.20
CA GLU A 74 2.95 -13.39 8.51
C GLU A 74 2.76 -11.98 9.08
N ALA A 75 3.80 -11.16 9.11
CA ALA A 75 3.70 -9.78 9.58
C ALA A 75 2.73 -8.95 8.72
N TYR A 76 2.71 -9.17 7.40
CA TYR A 76 1.79 -8.48 6.52
C TYR A 76 0.33 -8.80 6.85
N LEU A 77 0.00 -10.09 7.05
CA LEU A 77 -1.37 -10.50 7.32
C LEU A 77 -1.83 -10.21 8.75
N THR A 78 -0.95 -10.42 9.74
CA THR A 78 -1.32 -10.35 11.16
C THR A 78 -1.13 -8.97 11.77
N ARG A 79 -0.21 -8.14 11.24
CA ARG A 79 0.11 -6.81 11.79
C ARG A 79 -0.32 -5.69 10.85
N TYR A 80 0.08 -5.74 9.58
CA TYR A 80 -0.27 -4.69 8.62
C TYR A 80 -1.78 -4.68 8.30
N VAL A 81 -2.33 -5.80 7.81
CA VAL A 81 -3.76 -5.89 7.46
C VAL A 81 -4.66 -5.69 8.68
N ALA A 82 -4.25 -6.15 9.86
CA ALA A 82 -4.98 -5.90 11.10
C ALA A 82 -5.04 -4.40 11.44
N GLY A 83 -3.91 -3.69 11.41
CA GLY A 83 -3.89 -2.24 11.65
C GLY A 83 -4.68 -1.45 10.61
N ILE A 84 -4.72 -1.88 9.34
CA ILE A 84 -5.62 -1.29 8.33
C ILE A 84 -7.10 -1.46 8.73
N ARG A 85 -7.48 -2.66 9.19
CA ARG A 85 -8.86 -2.93 9.65
C ARG A 85 -9.24 -2.06 10.83
N GLU A 86 -8.34 -1.86 11.79
CA GLU A 86 -8.57 -0.98 12.94
C GLU A 86 -8.81 0.47 12.52
N ILE A 87 -7.97 1.01 11.62
CA ILE A 87 -8.15 2.39 11.12
C ILE A 87 -9.49 2.53 10.39
N THR A 88 -9.79 1.59 9.49
CA THR A 88 -10.99 1.67 8.63
C THR A 88 -12.28 1.34 9.37
N ALA A 89 -12.25 0.63 10.51
CA ALA A 89 -13.42 0.37 11.34
C ALA A 89 -14.04 1.66 11.93
N THR A 90 -13.26 2.75 12.00
CA THR A 90 -13.73 4.06 12.45
C THR A 90 -14.41 4.88 11.35
N TRP A 91 -14.40 4.40 10.10
CA TRP A 91 -15.01 5.11 8.98
C TRP A 91 -16.53 4.91 9.00
N GLY A 92 -17.26 5.94 9.43
CA GLY A 92 -18.73 6.00 9.35
C GLY A 92 -19.22 6.61 8.03
N GLU A 93 -20.54 6.57 7.82
CA GLU A 93 -21.21 7.10 6.61
C GLU A 93 -20.84 8.57 6.34
N GLU A 94 -20.76 9.40 7.38
CA GLU A 94 -20.38 10.82 7.31
C GLU A 94 -19.00 11.05 6.69
N SER A 95 -18.12 10.05 6.74
CA SER A 95 -16.77 10.17 6.20
C SER A 95 -16.71 10.04 4.67
N GLY A 96 -17.76 9.52 4.04
CA GLY A 96 -17.78 9.16 2.61
C GLY A 96 -16.74 8.10 2.20
N ALA A 97 -16.00 7.55 3.17
CA ALA A 97 -14.90 6.64 2.97
C ALA A 97 -15.31 5.23 3.37
N ALA A 98 -15.10 4.26 2.48
CA ALA A 98 -15.24 2.85 2.77
C ALA A 98 -14.13 2.07 2.07
N MET A 99 -13.73 0.95 2.68
CA MET A 99 -12.78 0.00 2.11
C MET A 99 -13.34 -1.42 2.32
N LYS A 100 -13.21 -2.28 1.32
CA LYS A 100 -13.56 -3.69 1.42
C LYS A 100 -12.50 -4.57 0.74
N PRO A 101 -11.83 -5.49 1.45
CA PRO A 101 -11.04 -6.52 0.78
C PRO A 101 -11.97 -7.43 -0.02
N LEU A 102 -11.72 -7.57 -1.32
CA LEU A 102 -12.50 -8.42 -2.21
C LEU A 102 -11.83 -9.79 -2.40
N TRP A 103 -10.50 -9.84 -2.42
CA TRP A 103 -9.74 -11.06 -2.67
C TRP A 103 -8.35 -11.00 -2.05
N LEU A 104 -7.87 -12.14 -1.58
CA LEU A 104 -6.47 -12.37 -1.24
C LEU A 104 -6.08 -13.80 -1.64
N GLY A 105 -5.37 -13.93 -2.75
CA GLY A 105 -4.98 -15.22 -3.31
C GLY A 105 -3.49 -15.48 -3.18
N LYS A 106 -3.11 -16.77 -3.05
CA LYS A 106 -1.72 -17.19 -3.26
C LYS A 106 -1.47 -17.23 -4.77
N PHE A 107 -0.37 -16.63 -5.21
CA PHE A 107 0.05 -16.72 -6.61
C PHE A 107 0.45 -18.18 -6.94
N GLN A 108 0.07 -18.68 -8.12
CA GLN A 108 0.32 -20.07 -8.51
C GLN A 108 1.17 -20.16 -9.78
N ALA A 109 0.80 -19.44 -10.84
CA ALA A 109 1.48 -19.49 -12.12
C ALA A 109 1.19 -18.24 -12.97
N ASN A 110 2.12 -17.91 -13.85
CA ASN A 110 1.90 -16.98 -14.96
C ASN A 110 1.26 -17.76 -16.12
N MET A 111 0.00 -17.46 -16.45
CA MET A 111 -0.70 -18.12 -17.56
C MET A 111 -0.43 -17.46 -18.91
N LEU A 112 -0.34 -16.13 -18.93
CA LEU A 112 -0.03 -15.29 -20.09
C LEU A 112 0.65 -14.01 -19.58
N ALA A 113 1.98 -14.00 -19.52
CA ALA A 113 2.76 -12.87 -19.03
C ALA A 113 4.13 -12.85 -19.74
N GLY A 114 4.16 -12.34 -20.98
CA GLY A 114 5.40 -12.27 -21.79
C GLY A 114 6.20 -13.58 -21.82
N PRO A 115 7.48 -13.55 -22.19
CA PRO A 115 8.41 -14.62 -21.87
C PRO A 115 8.59 -14.69 -20.34
N PHE A 116 8.52 -15.88 -19.76
CA PHE A 116 8.94 -16.08 -18.37
C PHE A 116 10.46 -15.89 -18.26
N ASP A 117 10.90 -14.67 -18.03
CA ASP A 117 12.32 -14.32 -17.79
C ASP A 117 12.71 -14.49 -16.31
N GLY A 118 11.79 -14.97 -15.47
CA GLY A 118 11.98 -15.17 -14.04
C GLY A 118 11.90 -13.89 -13.20
N ASN A 119 11.63 -12.72 -13.81
CA ASN A 119 11.66 -11.45 -13.10
C ASN A 119 10.33 -11.09 -12.43
N GLU A 120 9.19 -11.61 -12.90
CA GLU A 120 7.88 -11.40 -12.27
C GLU A 120 7.44 -12.60 -11.42
N VAL A 121 7.92 -12.61 -10.18
CA VAL A 121 7.54 -13.60 -9.16
C VAL A 121 6.81 -12.88 -8.03
N TRP A 122 5.55 -13.27 -7.80
CA TRP A 122 4.72 -12.75 -6.71
C TRP A 122 4.35 -13.87 -5.75
N ASP A 123 4.15 -13.54 -4.49
CA ASP A 123 3.70 -14.50 -3.47
C ASP A 123 2.17 -14.44 -3.31
N ARG A 124 1.60 -13.22 -3.37
CA ARG A 124 0.15 -13.00 -3.27
C ARG A 124 -0.39 -11.92 -4.19
N VAL A 125 -1.69 -12.06 -4.49
CA VAL A 125 -2.50 -11.05 -5.18
C VAL A 125 -3.60 -10.59 -4.24
N GLY A 126 -3.62 -9.29 -3.92
CA GLY A 126 -4.68 -8.66 -3.11
C GLY A 126 -5.55 -7.74 -3.96
N ILE A 127 -6.87 -7.84 -3.81
CA ILE A 127 -7.83 -6.97 -4.48
C ILE A 127 -8.65 -6.26 -3.41
N VAL A 128 -8.64 -4.93 -3.43
CA VAL A 128 -9.30 -4.10 -2.43
C VAL A 128 -10.17 -3.06 -3.12
N TRP A 129 -11.44 -3.04 -2.76
CA TRP A 129 -12.36 -2.00 -3.19
C TRP A 129 -12.31 -0.80 -2.23
N TYR A 130 -12.41 0.41 -2.77
CA TYR A 130 -12.65 1.63 -2.02
C TYR A 130 -13.84 2.39 -2.60
N SER A 131 -14.56 3.12 -1.76
CA SER A 131 -15.71 3.95 -2.19
C SER A 131 -15.33 4.99 -3.24
N ASN A 132 -14.11 5.50 -3.17
CA ASN A 132 -13.48 6.39 -4.15
C ASN A 132 -11.97 6.48 -3.91
N PHE A 133 -11.25 7.20 -4.77
CA PHE A 133 -9.80 7.43 -4.60
C PHE A 133 -9.46 8.31 -3.40
N ALA A 134 -10.35 9.22 -2.99
CA ALA A 134 -10.14 10.02 -1.78
C ALA A 134 -10.10 9.15 -0.51
N ALA A 135 -10.89 8.07 -0.43
CA ALA A 135 -10.85 7.12 0.67
C ALA A 135 -9.48 6.41 0.78
N PHE A 136 -8.90 5.99 -0.35
CA PHE A 136 -7.55 5.44 -0.37
C PHE A 136 -6.50 6.47 0.07
N ARG A 137 -6.58 7.71 -0.45
CA ARG A 137 -5.66 8.80 -0.04
C ARG A 137 -5.78 9.14 1.44
N LYS A 138 -7.00 9.16 1.99
CA LYS A 138 -7.27 9.38 3.41
C LYS A 138 -6.53 8.35 4.26
N LEU A 139 -6.58 7.06 3.88
CA LEU A 139 -5.83 6.01 4.56
C LEU A 139 -4.32 6.18 4.40
N ALA A 140 -3.83 6.31 3.17
CA ALA A 140 -2.40 6.33 2.88
C ALA A 140 -1.68 7.57 3.46
N GLY A 141 -2.40 8.69 3.62
CA GLY A 141 -1.88 9.94 4.19
C GLY A 141 -2.24 10.17 5.66
N SER A 142 -2.83 9.20 6.35
CA SER A 142 -3.24 9.35 7.75
C SER A 142 -2.05 9.20 8.72
N GLU A 143 -2.06 9.94 9.82
CA GLU A 143 -1.02 9.82 10.86
C GLU A 143 -1.08 8.44 11.53
N GLU A 144 -2.27 7.90 11.73
CA GLU A 144 -2.50 6.56 12.29
C GLU A 144 -1.90 5.48 11.39
N TYR A 145 -2.05 5.61 10.07
CA TYR A 145 -1.43 4.70 9.11
C TYR A 145 0.09 4.76 9.18
N ALA A 146 0.65 5.99 9.19
CA ALA A 146 2.08 6.24 9.25
C ALA A 146 2.73 5.72 10.55
N ALA A 147 2.08 5.95 11.69
CA ALA A 147 2.59 5.58 13.01
C ALA A 147 2.35 4.10 13.36
N GLY A 148 1.31 3.48 12.79
CA GLY A 148 0.90 2.11 13.09
C GLY A 148 1.33 1.11 11.99
N PRO A 149 0.43 0.75 11.07
CA PRO A 149 0.63 -0.38 10.16
C PRO A 149 1.75 -0.20 9.13
N LEU A 150 2.10 1.04 8.73
CA LEU A 150 3.08 1.31 7.67
C LEU A 150 4.42 0.58 7.88
N LYS A 151 4.94 0.60 9.12
CA LYS A 151 6.23 -0.06 9.46
C LYS A 151 6.21 -1.57 9.18
N HIS A 152 5.06 -2.24 9.37
CA HIS A 152 4.94 -3.67 9.14
C HIS A 152 4.96 -4.01 7.65
N ARG A 153 4.34 -3.18 6.82
CA ARG A 153 4.40 -3.31 5.36
C ARG A 153 5.82 -3.14 4.82
N HIS A 154 6.53 -2.12 5.31
CA HIS A 154 7.92 -1.87 4.90
C HIS A 154 8.85 -3.02 5.30
N ALA A 155 8.71 -3.50 6.53
CA ALA A 155 9.50 -4.63 7.00
C ALA A 155 9.20 -5.92 6.21
N ALA A 156 7.94 -6.15 5.85
CA ALA A 156 7.46 -7.38 5.22
C ALA A 156 7.75 -7.49 3.71
N LEU A 157 7.59 -6.41 2.94
CA LEU A 157 7.52 -6.49 1.47
C LEU A 157 8.88 -6.30 0.80
N GLU A 158 9.34 -7.29 0.07
CA GLU A 158 10.51 -7.18 -0.80
C GLU A 158 10.23 -6.32 -2.03
N ASN A 159 9.05 -6.50 -2.63
CA ASN A 159 8.61 -5.81 -3.83
C ASN A 159 7.08 -5.69 -3.84
N TRP A 160 6.57 -4.64 -4.48
CA TRP A 160 5.13 -4.39 -4.58
C TRP A 160 4.79 -3.74 -5.91
N ARG A 161 3.65 -4.14 -6.48
CA ARG A 161 2.95 -3.35 -7.49
C ARG A 161 1.56 -3.04 -7.00
N LEU A 162 1.17 -1.78 -7.17
CA LEU A 162 -0.13 -1.26 -6.79
C LEU A 162 -0.74 -0.55 -7.98
N PHE A 163 -1.91 -1.00 -8.40
CA PHE A 163 -2.63 -0.41 -9.53
C PHE A 163 -4.01 0.01 -9.08
N ALA A 164 -4.40 1.25 -9.39
CA ALA A 164 -5.77 1.71 -9.25
C ALA A 164 -6.53 1.44 -10.54
N THR A 165 -7.73 0.88 -10.42
CA THR A 165 -8.64 0.63 -11.55
C THR A 165 -10.00 1.21 -11.24
N VAL A 166 -10.71 1.64 -12.29
CA VAL A 166 -12.10 2.11 -12.22
C VAL A 166 -13.01 1.07 -12.87
N PRO A 167 -14.30 0.97 -12.48
CA PRO A 167 -15.27 0.13 -13.13
C PRO A 167 -15.33 0.39 -14.63
N TRP A 168 -15.55 -0.67 -15.40
CA TRP A 168 -15.81 -0.52 -16.82
C TRP A 168 -17.18 0.16 -17.02
N ALA A 169 -17.23 1.22 -17.82
CA ALA A 169 -18.45 1.98 -18.06
C ALA A 169 -19.60 1.16 -18.68
N GLY A 170 -19.31 0.02 -19.33
CA GLY A 170 -20.31 -0.86 -19.94
C GLY A 170 -20.98 -1.86 -18.99
N GLN A 171 -20.78 -1.73 -17.68
CA GLN A 171 -21.25 -2.68 -16.66
C GLN A 171 -22.49 -2.19 -15.88
N ALA A 172 -23.13 -1.11 -16.33
CA ALA A 172 -24.39 -0.57 -15.81
C ALA A 172 -25.61 -1.13 -16.56
#